data_AF-H0HR70-F1
#
_entry.id   AF-H0HR70-F1
#
_cell.length_a   1.000
_cell.length_b   1.000
_cell.length_c   1.000
_cell.angle_alpha   90.00
_cell.angle_beta   90.00
_cell.angle_gamma   90.00
#
_symmetry.space_group_name_H-M   'P 1'
#
loop_
_entity.id
_entity.type
_entity.pdbx_description
1 polymer ?
#
loop_
_entity_poly.entity_id
_entity_poly.type
_entity_poly.pdbx_seq_one_letter_code
_entity_poly.pdbx_strand_id
1 'polypeptide(L)' 'MDTTATILHADLDAFYASVEQLLNPSLRGQPIAVGGGVVLAAS' A
#
# COMPACT_ATOMS: atom_id res chain seq x y z
N MET A 1 34.85 12.68 -13.23
CA MET A 1 33.85 11.60 -13.15
C MET A 1 32.70 12.14 -12.34
N ASP A 2 31.50 12.15 -12.92
CA ASP A 2 30.30 12.53 -12.17
C ASP A 2 30.09 11.49 -11.06
N THR A 3 30.07 11.94 -9.80
CA THR A 3 29.91 11.11 -8.61
C THR A 3 28.47 11.04 -8.14
N THR A 4 27.54 11.58 -8.92
CA THR A 4 26.13 11.68 -8.55
C THR A 4 25.44 10.34 -8.77
N ALA A 5 24.84 9.80 -7.71
CA ALA A 5 24.06 8.57 -7.80
C ALA A 5 22.64 8.85 -8.31
N THR A 6 22.15 8.00 -9.21
CA THR A 6 20.72 7.94 -9.53
C THR A 6 19.97 7.24 -8.41
N ILE A 7 19.01 7.91 -7.80
CA ILE A 7 18.18 7.36 -6.71
C ILE A 7 16.77 7.11 -7.22
N LEU A 8 16.27 5.89 -7.02
CA LEU A 8 14.88 5.52 -7.29
C LEU A 8 14.13 5.36 -5.96
N HIS A 9 13.00 6.04 -5.85
CA HIS A 9 12.03 5.82 -4.79
C HIS A 9 10.80 5.12 -5.37
N ALA A 10 10.27 4.15 -4.64
CA ALA A 10 9.04 3.46 -4.97
C ALA A 10 8.21 3.33 -3.70
N ASP A 11 6.92 3.62 -3.81
CA ASP A 11 5.92 3.49 -2.75
C ASP A 11 4.75 2.68 -3.31
N LEU A 12 4.11 1.89 -2.44
CA LEU A 12 3.01 1.02 -2.78
C LEU A 12 1.70 1.66 -2.34
N ASP A 13 0.76 1.80 -3.27
CA ASP A 13 -0.54 2.41 -3.01
C ASP A 13 -1.32 1.60 -1.96
N ALA A 14 -1.62 2.25 -0.83
CA ALA A 14 -2.40 1.68 0.29
C ALA A 14 -1.98 0.24 0.65
N PHE A 15 -0.67 -0.02 0.76
CA PHE A 15 -0.08 -1.37 0.71
C PHE A 15 -0.87 -2.48 1.39
N TYR A 16 -1.18 -2.36 2.69
CA TYR A 16 -1.90 -3.41 3.41
C TYR A 16 -3.34 -3.58 2.92
N ALA A 17 -4.06 -2.51 2.63
CA ALA A 17 -5.41 -2.59 2.08
C ALA A 17 -5.41 -3.21 0.67
N SER A 18 -4.41 -2.89 -0.16
CA SER A 18 -4.21 -3.49 -1.48
C SER A 18 -3.89 -4.99 -1.41
N VAL A 19 -3.13 -5.44 -0.40
CA VAL A 19 -2.90 -6.87 -0.15
C VAL A 19 -4.21 -7.57 0.26
N GLU A 20 -5.00 -7.00 1.15
CA GLU A 20 -6.29 -7.57 1.54
C GLU A 20 -7.28 -7.65 0.36
N GLN A 21 -7.32 -6.64 -0.51
CA GLN A 21 -8.12 -6.67 -1.75
C GLN A 21 -7.60 -7.68 -2.80
N LEU A 22 -6.30 -8.01 -2.78
CA LEU A 22 -5.73 -9.06 -3.61
C LEU A 22 -6.14 -10.45 -3.10
N LEU A 23 -6.01 -10.67 -1.79
CA LEU A 23 -6.32 -11.95 -1.14
C LEU A 23 -7.82 -12.22 -1.06
N ASN A 24 -8.62 -11.17 -0.86
CA ASN A 24 -10.07 -11.22 -0.84
C ASN A 24 -10.66 -10.26 -1.90
N PRO A 25 -10.89 -10.72 -3.13
CA PRO A 25 -11.40 -9.90 -4.22
C PRO A 25 -12.76 -9.24 -3.97
N SER A 26 -13.55 -9.75 -3.00
CA SER A 26 -14.84 -9.14 -2.64
C SER A 26 -14.70 -7.76 -1.99
N LEU A 27 -13.50 -7.41 -1.49
CA LEU A 27 -13.19 -6.11 -0.90
C LEU A 27 -12.88 -5.03 -1.96
N ARG A 28 -12.71 -5.40 -3.23
CA ARG A 28 -12.39 -4.44 -4.29
C ARG A 28 -13.56 -3.49 -4.54
N GLY A 29 -13.25 -2.20 -4.59
CA GLY A 29 -14.26 -1.15 -4.75
C GLY A 29 -15.11 -0.91 -3.49
N GLN A 30 -14.79 -1.57 -2.36
CA GLN A 30 -15.37 -1.28 -1.05
C GLN A 30 -14.40 -0.39 -0.26
N PRO A 31 -14.90 0.61 0.49
CA PRO A 31 -14.08 1.34 1.45
C PRO A 31 -13.62 0.39 2.56
N ILE A 32 -12.30 0.24 2.74
CA ILE A 32 -11.75 -0.66 3.76
C ILE A 32 -10.61 -0.01 4.55
N ALA A 33 -10.39 -0.50 5.78
CA ALA A 33 -9.25 -0.14 6.61
C ALA A 33 -8.64 -1.40 7.22
N VAL A 34 -7.31 -1.44 7.31
CA VAL A 34 -6.54 -2.54 7.91
C VAL A 34 -5.89 -2.06 9.20
N GLY A 35 -6.04 -2.83 10.28
CA GLY A 35 -5.43 -2.52 11.57
C GLY A 35 -6.00 -3.33 12.74
N GLY A 36 -5.47 -3.08 13.93
CA GLY A 36 -5.90 -3.70 15.19
C GLY A 36 -5.71 -2.72 16.35
N GLY A 37 -6.79 -2.07 16.76
CA GLY A 37 -6.77 -0.97 17.75
C GLY A 37 -6.41 0.41 17.17
N VAL A 38 -5.70 0.45 16.03
CA VAL A 38 -5.39 1.65 15.23
C VAL A 38 -5.49 1.34 13.74
N VAL A 39 -5.69 2.35 12.90
CA VAL A 39 -5.70 2.20 11.42
C VAL A 39 -4.27 2.29 10.89
N LEU A 40 -3.82 1.27 10.16
CA LEU A 40 -2.49 1.20 9.53
C LEU A 40 -2.53 1.59 8.05
N ALA A 41 -3.60 1.25 7.34
CA ALA A 41 -3.82 1.61 5.95
C ALA A 41 -5.33 1.61 5.63
N ALA A 42 -5.72 2.35 4.59
CA ALA A 42 -7.09 2.37 4.09
C ALA A 42 -7.10 2.53 2.56
N SER A 43 -8.13 2.00 1.90
CA SER A 43 -8.40 2.16 0.45
C SER A 43 -9.87 2.40 0.15
#